data_AF-A0A419J7L1-F1
#
_entry.id   AF-A0A419J7L1-F1
#
_cell.length_a   1.000
_cell.length_b   1.000
_cell.length_c   1.000
_cell.angle_alpha   90.00
_cell.angle_beta   90.00
_cell.angle_gamma   90.00
#
_symmetry.space_group_name_H-M   'P 1'
#
loop_
_entity.id
_entity.type
_entity.pdbx_description
1 polymer ?
#
loop_
_entity_poly.entity_id
_entity_poly.type
_entity_poly.pdbx_seq_one_letter_code
_entity_poly.pdbx_strand_id
1 'polypeptide(L)' 'MLGFWFWRKTLKKRLLLLTGNPGVGKTTVLLRVIKALKAEGYTVGGMISREVRTHGTRVGFLKS' A
#
# COMPACT_ATOMS: atom_id res chain seq x y z
N MET A 1 12.22 20.35 37.79
CA MET A 1 12.48 20.55 36.35
C MET A 1 11.58 19.58 35.59
N LEU A 2 10.32 19.99 35.39
CA LEU A 2 9.22 19.16 34.90
C LEU A 2 9.27 19.01 33.36
N GLY A 3 8.80 17.87 32.85
CA GLY A 3 8.11 17.85 31.56
C GLY A 3 8.67 16.99 30.42
N PHE A 4 9.63 16.08 30.66
CA PHE A 4 10.12 15.16 29.62
C PHE A 4 9.25 13.87 29.50
N TRP A 5 7.94 13.97 29.75
CA TRP A 5 6.99 12.89 29.52
C TRP A 5 6.37 13.08 28.13
N PHE A 6 7.23 13.01 27.12
CA PHE A 6 6.85 13.07 25.70
C PHE A 6 6.02 11.82 25.38
N TRP A 7 4.71 12.00 25.49
CA TRP A 7 3.68 11.00 25.29
C TRP A 7 3.82 10.35 23.91
N ARG A 8 4.29 9.10 23.87
CA ARG A 8 4.18 8.25 22.68
C ARG A 8 2.71 7.94 22.45
N LYS A 9 2.03 8.69 21.58
CA LYS A 9 0.78 8.24 20.96
C LYS A 9 1.03 6.88 20.30
N THR A 10 0.52 5.80 20.89
CA THR A 10 0.44 4.51 20.22
C THR A 10 -0.63 4.59 19.14
N LEU A 11 -0.22 4.70 17.88
CA LEU A 11 -1.14 4.65 16.75
C LEU A 11 -1.76 3.25 16.67
N LYS A 12 -3.09 3.18 16.75
CA LYS A 12 -3.85 1.93 16.61
C LYS A 12 -3.72 1.42 15.17
N LYS A 13 -3.18 0.21 14.99
CA LYS A 13 -3.09 -0.44 13.67
C LYS A 13 -4.50 -0.71 13.14
N ARG A 14 -4.77 -0.30 11.89
CA ARG A 14 -6.04 -0.58 11.18
C ARG A 14 -5.78 -1.52 10.02
N LEU A 15 -6.62 -2.53 9.87
CA LEU A 15 -6.62 -3.44 8.72
C LEU A 15 -7.72 -3.02 7.76
N LEU A 16 -7.36 -2.77 6.50
CA LEU A 16 -8.28 -2.37 5.43
C LEU A 16 -8.19 -3.40 4.30
N LEU A 17 -9.34 -3.91 3.86
CA LEU A 17 -9.46 -4.89 2.78
C LEU A 17 -10.33 -4.30 1.67
N LEU A 18 -9.80 -4.23 0.46
CA LEU A 18 -10.52 -3.73 -0.72
C LEU A 18 -11.05 -4.92 -1.54
N THR A 19 -12.38 -5.07 -1.64
CA THR A 19 -13.05 -6.19 -2.33
C THR A 19 -13.94 -5.71 -3.50
N GLY A 20 -14.62 -6.63 -4.18
CA GLY A 20 -15.52 -6.36 -5.32
C GLY A 20 -15.03 -6.99 -6.62
N ASN A 21 -15.75 -6.79 -7.72
CA ASN A 21 -15.48 -7.45 -9.00
C ASN A 21 -14.07 -7.14 -9.54
N PRO A 22 -13.44 -8.07 -10.30
CA PRO A 22 -12.22 -7.79 -11.05
C PRO A 22 -12.42 -6.60 -12.00
N GLY A 23 -11.37 -5.81 -12.22
CA GLY A 23 -11.41 -4.68 -13.17
C GLY A 23 -11.99 -3.36 -12.64
N VAL A 24 -12.62 -3.31 -11.46
CA VAL A 24 -13.19 -2.06 -10.89
C VAL A 24 -12.16 -1.02 -10.42
N GLY A 25 -10.87 -1.27 -10.61
CA GLY A 25 -9.82 -0.30 -10.28
C GLY A 25 -9.29 -0.34 -8.84
N LYS A 26 -9.49 -1.42 -8.08
CA LYS A 26 -8.89 -1.60 -6.74
C LYS A 26 -7.38 -1.35 -6.71
N THR A 27 -6.65 -1.95 -7.64
CA THR A 27 -5.21 -1.76 -7.79
C THR A 27 -4.87 -0.31 -8.12
N THR A 28 -5.69 0.37 -8.93
CA THR A 28 -5.52 1.79 -9.28
C THR A 28 -5.67 2.68 -8.05
N VAL A 29 -6.69 2.45 -7.22
CA VAL A 29 -6.89 3.19 -5.96
C VAL A 29 -5.72 2.96 -5.01
N LEU A 30 -5.29 1.71 -4.84
CA LEU A 30 -4.15 1.37 -3.99
C LEU A 30 -2.89 2.13 -4.43
N LEU A 31 -2.56 2.12 -5.73
CA LEU A 31 -1.40 2.83 -6.27
C LEU A 31 -1.48 4.36 -6.06
N ARG A 32 -2.67 4.96 -6.21
CA ARG A 32 -2.88 6.39 -5.98
C ARG A 32 -2.68 6.77 -4.51
N VAL A 33 -3.22 5.97 -3.59
CA VAL A 33 -3.03 6.17 -2.14
C VAL A 33 -1.56 6.10 -1.77
N ILE A 34 -0.83 5.10 -2.28
CA ILE A 34 0.61 4.97 -2.03
C ILE A 34 1.37 6.20 -2.54
N LYS A 35 1.04 6.69 -3.74
CA LYS A 35 1.67 7.89 -4.31
C LYS A 35 1.39 9.13 -3.46
N ALA A 36 0.15 9.32 -2.99
CA ALA A 36 -0.22 10.43 -2.11
C ALA A 36 0.54 10.37 -0.77
N LEU A 37 0.55 9.21 -0.11
CA LEU A 37 1.26 9.02 1.15
C LEU A 37 2.77 9.29 1.01
N LYS A 38 3.39 8.82 -0.09
CA LYS A 38 4.80 9.11 -0.36
C LYS A 38 5.05 10.61 -0.59
N ALA A 39 4.13 11.30 -1.29
CA ALA A 39 4.24 12.74 -1.52
C ALA A 39 4.11 13.56 -0.20
N GLU A 40 3.37 13.05 0.76
CA GLU A 40 3.26 13.61 2.12
C GLU A 40 4.44 13.23 3.04
N GLY A 41 5.43 12.48 2.54
CA GLY A 41 6.63 12.09 3.28
C GLY A 41 6.49 10.82 4.12
N TYR A 42 5.41 10.05 3.97
CA TYR A 42 5.26 8.78 4.67
C TYR A 42 6.02 7.64 4.00
N THR A 43 6.70 6.82 4.81
CA THR A 43 7.30 5.57 4.35
C THR A 43 6.23 4.50 4.18
N VAL A 44 6.03 4.03 2.95
CA VAL A 44 5.09 2.95 2.62
C VAL A 44 5.88 1.66 2.35
N GLY A 45 5.59 0.61 3.13
CA GLY A 45 6.11 -0.74 2.91
C GLY A 45 5.07 -1.70 2.34
N GLY A 46 5.48 -2.92 2.02
CA GLY A 46 4.59 -3.98 1.51
C GLY A 46 5.01 -4.51 0.13
N MET A 47 4.10 -5.21 -0.54
CA MET A 47 4.30 -5.79 -1.87
C MET A 47 3.07 -5.56 -2.73
N ILE A 48 3.29 -5.15 -3.98
CA ILE A 48 2.28 -5.18 -5.04
C ILE A 48 2.77 -6.18 -6.08
N SER A 49 2.00 -7.25 -6.33
CA SER A 49 2.26 -8.17 -7.43
C SER A 49 1.47 -7.75 -8.66
N ARG A 50 2.15 -7.61 -9.79
CA ARG A 50 1.48 -7.56 -11.10
C ARG A 50 1.70 -8.89 -11.79
N GLU A 51 0.63 -9.51 -12.29
CA GLU A 51 0.74 -10.67 -13.16
C GLU A 51 1.40 -10.23 -14.48
N VAL A 52 2.46 -10.91 -14.86
CA VAL A 52 3.15 -10.66 -16.13
C VAL A 52 2.82 -11.78 -17.09
N ARG A 53 2.29 -11.38 -18.25
CA ARG A 53 2.03 -12.25 -19.38
C ARG A 53 2.87 -11.77 -20.57
N THR A 54 3.62 -12.69 -21.18
CA THR A 54 4.39 -12.44 -22.41
C THR A 54 3.99 -13.51 -23.42
N HIS A 55 3.70 -13.11 -24.66
CA HIS A 55 3.23 -14.01 -25.72
C HIS A 55 2.02 -14.88 -25.33
N GLY A 56 1.12 -14.37 -24.47
CA GLY A 56 -0.06 -15.11 -24.01
C GLY A 56 0.19 -16.12 -22.88
N THR A 57 1.45 -16.39 -22.53
CA THR A 57 1.82 -17.29 -21.43
C THR A 57 2.08 -16.50 -20.15
N ARG A 58 1.62 -17.02 -19.01
CA ARG A 58 1.91 -16.46 -17.68
C ARG A 58 3.38 -16.75 -17.34
N VAL A 59 4.19 -15.71 -17.27
CA VAL A 59 5.64 -15.83 -17.04
C VAL A 59 5.99 -15.65 -15.56
N GLY A 60 5.09 -15.06 -14.77
CA GLY A 60 5.27 -14.93 -13.32
C GLY A 60 4.56 -13.71 -12.73
N PHE A 61 5.04 -13.27 -11.57
CA PHE A 61 4.62 -12.03 -10.93
C PHE A 61 5.83 -11.12 -10.75
N LEU A 62 5.75 -9.89 -11.25
CA LEU A 62 6.76 -8.87 -10.95
C LEU A 62 6.43 -8.21 -9.60
N LYS A 63 7.48 -8.02 -8.80
CA LYS A 63 7.47 -7.15 -7.62
C LYS A 63 7.74 -5.72 -8.09
N SER A 64 6.79 -4.81 -7.87
CA SER A 64 6.92 -3.37 -8.12
C SER A 64 6.85 -2.57 -6.83
#